data_AF-A0A2N3HXJ0-F1
#
_entry.id   AF-A0A2N3HXJ0-F1
#
_cell.length_a   1.000
_cell.length_b   1.000
_cell.length_c   1.000
_cell.angle_alpha   90.00
_cell.angle_beta   90.00
_cell.angle_gamma   90.00
#
_symmetry.space_group_name_H-M   'P 1'
#
loop_
_entity.id
_entity.type
_entity.pdbx_description
1 polymer ?
#
loop_
_entity_poly.entity_id
_entity_poly.type
_entity_poly.pdbx_seq_one_letter_code
_entity_poly.pdbx_strand_id
1 'polypeptide(L)'
;MNDKKVRVRFAPSPTGPLHMGGVRTALFNYLFARKHNGDFLLRIEDTDQTRYVPGAEAYIAESLKWCGIQIDEGATVGGEYGPYRQSERKLMYREYADQLIASGNAYFAFDTPEELDAIRAKHEEEKKTFTYNYATRENLNNSLALPADEVKAKIEAGEAYVVRFKMPVGEELQLSDEIRGRVVFNTSALDDKVLFKSDGMPTYHLANVVDDYLMKISHVIRGEEWLPSMPLHVLLYRSFGWDNEMPKFAHLPLILKPVGKGKLSKRDGDKLGFPVFPLEWKDPKTDEISSGYREGGYFPEAFVNMLAFLGWNPGTEQEIFSMEELSQAFSLERVGKSGSKFDPEKTKWFNHQYLIKKSEEEVGALFADQVLKLKGIQADQSIVNRVCGMVKDRVVFVSELWEQVNYFFEAPVEFDAKTVKKGWKEDTSALVIELKGILEGIEDFSSANTEEQVKEWITAKEIGFGKVMNPFRLAMVGAGKGPHMFDIIEILGKKETIARLNYALETIKI
;
A
#
# COMPACT_ATOMS: atom_id res chain seq x y z
N MET A 1 30.08 1.40 -22.06
CA MET A 1 29.16 0.55 -21.27
C MET A 1 27.91 0.42 -22.11
N ASN A 2 27.50 -0.79 -22.49
CA ASN A 2 26.35 -0.94 -23.38
C ASN A 2 25.12 -0.34 -22.71
N ASP A 3 24.58 0.69 -23.35
CA ASP A 3 23.48 1.55 -22.92
C ASP A 3 22.14 0.77 -23.04
N LYS A 4 22.05 -0.38 -22.37
CA LYS A 4 20.84 -1.20 -22.36
C LYS A 4 19.76 -0.45 -21.58
N LYS A 5 18.65 -0.13 -22.25
CA LYS A 5 17.48 0.51 -21.66
C LYS A 5 17.08 -0.21 -20.37
N VAL A 6 16.87 0.54 -19.28
CA VAL A 6 16.40 -0.04 -18.03
C VAL A 6 15.00 -0.61 -18.23
N ARG A 7 14.83 -1.87 -17.91
CA ARG A 7 13.54 -2.57 -17.87
C ARG A 7 13.43 -3.33 -16.57
N VAL A 8 12.31 -3.15 -15.89
CA VAL A 8 12.02 -3.79 -14.60
C VAL A 8 10.58 -4.29 -14.60
N ARG A 9 10.26 -5.19 -13.69
CA ARG A 9 8.91 -5.77 -13.61
C ARG A 9 8.41 -5.92 -12.19
N PHE A 10 7.15 -5.60 -12.00
CA PHE A 10 6.36 -6.11 -10.91
C PHE A 10 5.68 -7.42 -11.35
N ALA A 11 5.99 -8.51 -10.65
CA ALA A 11 5.55 -9.85 -11.01
C ALA A 11 4.75 -10.52 -9.88
N PRO A 12 3.52 -10.08 -9.58
CA PRO A 12 2.68 -10.67 -8.55
C PRO A 12 1.97 -11.95 -9.04
N SER A 13 1.79 -12.91 -8.13
CA SER A 13 0.85 -14.01 -8.32
C SER A 13 -0.56 -13.58 -7.92
N PRO A 14 -1.62 -13.92 -8.69
CA PRO A 14 -3.00 -13.54 -8.40
C PRO A 14 -3.63 -14.46 -7.34
N THR A 15 -3.05 -14.50 -6.14
CA THR A 15 -3.44 -15.41 -5.05
C THR A 15 -4.20 -14.73 -3.92
N GLY A 16 -4.77 -13.54 -4.17
CA GLY A 16 -5.44 -12.70 -3.18
C GLY A 16 -5.09 -11.22 -3.36
N PRO A 17 -5.43 -10.37 -2.37
CA PRO A 17 -5.19 -8.93 -2.46
C PRO A 17 -3.70 -8.58 -2.38
N LEU A 18 -3.36 -7.45 -3.01
CA LEU A 18 -2.01 -6.92 -2.99
C LEU A 18 -1.68 -6.30 -1.62
N HIS A 19 -0.87 -6.98 -0.81
CA HIS A 19 -0.35 -6.43 0.44
C HIS A 19 0.53 -5.19 0.18
N MET A 20 0.57 -4.23 1.11
CA MET A 20 1.38 -3.00 0.96
C MET A 20 2.87 -3.23 0.68
N GLY A 21 3.44 -4.36 1.12
CA GLY A 21 4.82 -4.75 0.78
C GLY A 21 5.01 -5.08 -0.71
N GLY A 22 3.97 -5.62 -1.35
CA GLY A 22 3.91 -5.78 -2.80
C GLY A 22 3.77 -4.43 -3.50
N VAL A 23 2.92 -3.53 -2.99
CA VAL A 23 2.82 -2.15 -3.51
C VAL A 23 4.17 -1.43 -3.44
N ARG A 24 4.88 -1.52 -2.31
CA ARG A 24 6.23 -0.95 -2.18
C ARG A 24 7.22 -1.53 -3.21
N THR A 25 7.13 -2.83 -3.48
CA THR A 25 7.94 -3.47 -4.52
C THR A 25 7.61 -2.90 -5.89
N ALA A 26 6.33 -2.77 -6.23
CA ALA A 26 5.89 -2.13 -7.47
C ALA A 26 6.37 -0.67 -7.56
N LEU A 27 6.24 0.09 -6.48
CA LEU A 27 6.68 1.48 -6.37
C LEU A 27 8.18 1.60 -6.62
N PHE A 28 9.03 0.80 -5.97
CA PHE A 28 10.48 0.91 -6.17
C PHE A 28 10.93 0.50 -7.57
N ASN A 29 10.28 -0.48 -8.19
CA ASN A 29 10.48 -0.78 -9.60
C ASN A 29 10.08 0.43 -10.47
N TYR A 30 8.89 1.01 -10.23
CA TYR A 30 8.40 2.17 -10.98
C TYR A 30 9.33 3.39 -10.85
N LEU A 31 9.71 3.77 -9.63
CA LEU A 31 10.61 4.90 -9.39
C LEU A 31 11.98 4.68 -10.05
N PHE A 32 12.52 3.46 -9.99
CA PHE A 32 13.76 3.11 -10.67
C PHE A 32 13.65 3.23 -12.18
N ALA A 33 12.57 2.70 -12.77
CA ALA A 33 12.31 2.82 -14.21
C ALA A 33 12.23 4.29 -14.61
N ARG A 34 11.41 5.10 -13.92
CA ARG A 34 11.22 6.52 -14.23
C ARG A 34 12.51 7.33 -14.10
N LYS A 35 13.31 7.09 -13.07
CA LYS A 35 14.63 7.75 -12.92
C LYS A 35 15.57 7.49 -14.10
N HIS A 36 15.54 6.28 -14.63
CA HIS A 36 16.44 5.83 -15.67
C HIS A 36 15.82 5.86 -17.08
N ASN A 37 14.70 6.56 -17.27
CA ASN A 37 13.95 6.60 -18.53
C ASN A 37 13.68 5.20 -19.12
N GLY A 38 13.40 4.26 -18.21
CA GLY A 38 13.15 2.85 -18.49
C GLY A 38 11.67 2.48 -18.47
N ASP A 39 11.41 1.19 -18.64
CA ASP A 39 10.06 0.62 -18.70
C ASP A 39 9.72 -0.15 -17.42
N PHE A 40 8.51 0.08 -16.92
CA PHE A 40 7.91 -0.64 -15.81
C PHE A 40 6.83 -1.62 -16.31
N LEU A 41 7.09 -2.92 -16.10
CA LEU A 41 6.26 -4.01 -16.58
C LEU A 41 5.37 -4.60 -15.48
N LEU A 42 4.13 -5.00 -15.83
CA LEU A 42 3.28 -5.85 -15.01
C LEU A 42 3.15 -7.24 -15.65
N ARG A 43 3.79 -8.25 -15.04
CA ARG A 43 3.65 -9.66 -15.43
C ARG A 43 2.85 -10.43 -14.37
N ILE A 44 1.85 -11.19 -14.78
CA ILE A 44 1.03 -11.99 -13.85
C ILE A 44 1.60 -13.40 -13.76
N GLU A 45 1.99 -13.81 -12.55
CA GLU A 45 2.58 -15.12 -12.28
C GLU A 45 1.52 -16.11 -11.77
N ASP A 46 0.67 -16.55 -12.69
CA ASP A 46 -0.48 -17.43 -12.48
C ASP A 46 -0.19 -18.90 -12.81
N THR A 47 1.06 -19.35 -12.68
CA THR A 47 1.44 -20.76 -12.97
C THR A 47 0.87 -21.77 -11.97
N ASP A 48 0.50 -21.32 -10.77
CA ASP A 48 -0.15 -22.12 -9.74
C ASP A 48 -1.67 -21.88 -9.72
N GLN A 49 -2.38 -22.63 -10.54
CA GLN A 49 -3.83 -22.56 -10.68
C GLN A 49 -4.58 -22.96 -9.40
N THR A 50 -3.96 -23.72 -8.49
CA THR A 50 -4.61 -24.12 -7.23
C THR A 50 -4.74 -22.96 -6.25
N ARG A 51 -3.81 -22.00 -6.33
CA ARG A 51 -3.78 -20.80 -5.49
C ARG A 51 -4.42 -19.58 -6.14
N TYR A 52 -4.87 -19.69 -7.39
CA TYR A 52 -5.56 -18.63 -8.09
C TYR A 52 -6.79 -18.16 -7.30
N VAL A 53 -6.96 -16.84 -7.25
CA VAL A 53 -8.12 -16.20 -6.64
C VAL A 53 -8.76 -15.27 -7.68
N PRO A 54 -10.01 -15.54 -8.11
CA PRO A 54 -10.72 -14.67 -9.04
C PRO A 54 -10.75 -13.23 -8.54
N GLY A 55 -10.56 -12.27 -9.45
CA GLY A 55 -10.55 -10.84 -9.12
C GLY A 55 -9.22 -10.30 -8.58
N ALA A 56 -8.26 -11.16 -8.18
CA ALA A 56 -6.96 -10.70 -7.68
C ALA A 56 -6.15 -9.93 -8.73
N GLU A 57 -6.19 -10.34 -10.00
CA GLU A 57 -5.53 -9.60 -11.10
C GLU A 57 -6.13 -8.19 -11.28
N ALA A 58 -7.46 -8.10 -11.33
CA ALA A 58 -8.16 -6.82 -11.44
C ALA A 58 -7.84 -5.91 -10.25
N TYR A 59 -7.82 -6.48 -9.04
CA TYR A 59 -7.44 -5.78 -7.82
C TYR A 59 -6.01 -5.23 -7.89
N ILE A 60 -5.05 -6.01 -8.40
CA ILE A 60 -3.66 -5.56 -8.59
C ILE A 60 -3.62 -4.34 -9.52
N ALA A 61 -4.28 -4.42 -10.68
CA ALA A 61 -4.31 -3.35 -11.66
C ALA A 61 -4.96 -2.07 -11.10
N GLU A 62 -6.10 -2.21 -10.41
CA GLU A 62 -6.80 -1.09 -9.78
C GLU A 62 -5.97 -0.46 -8.67
N SER A 63 -5.27 -1.28 -7.87
CA SER A 63 -4.38 -0.83 -6.80
C SER A 63 -3.23 0.02 -7.33
N LEU A 64 -2.57 -0.44 -8.40
CA LEU A 64 -1.48 0.30 -9.04
C LEU A 64 -1.99 1.60 -9.66
N LYS A 65 -3.15 1.57 -10.32
CA LYS A 65 -3.80 2.76 -10.87
C LYS A 65 -4.13 3.79 -9.79
N TRP A 66 -4.72 3.36 -8.66
CA TRP A 66 -5.01 4.24 -7.54
C TRP A 66 -3.73 4.86 -6.96
N CYS A 67 -2.64 4.09 -6.87
CA CYS A 67 -1.33 4.59 -6.44
C CYS A 67 -0.63 5.49 -7.48
N GLY A 68 -1.23 5.77 -8.64
CA GLY A 68 -0.59 6.55 -9.71
C GLY A 68 0.62 5.84 -10.35
N ILE A 69 0.72 4.52 -10.21
CA ILE A 69 1.79 3.70 -10.82
C ILE A 69 1.34 3.30 -12.21
N GLN A 70 1.88 3.96 -13.23
CA GLN A 70 1.59 3.66 -14.63
C GLN A 70 2.37 2.44 -15.10
N ILE A 71 1.68 1.53 -15.79
CA ILE A 71 2.24 0.33 -16.42
C ILE A 71 2.58 0.66 -17.88
N ASP A 72 3.83 0.43 -18.28
CA ASP A 72 4.29 0.68 -19.66
C ASP A 72 4.01 -0.52 -20.57
N GLU A 73 4.20 -1.73 -20.05
CA GLU A 73 3.76 -2.98 -20.69
C GLU A 73 3.21 -3.95 -19.65
N GLY A 74 2.24 -4.78 -20.01
CA GLY A 74 1.74 -5.78 -19.08
C GLY A 74 0.39 -6.37 -19.44
N ALA A 75 -0.12 -7.22 -18.55
CA ALA A 75 -1.35 -7.98 -18.76
C ALA A 75 -2.60 -7.12 -19.04
N THR A 76 -2.58 -5.84 -18.65
CA THR A 76 -3.69 -4.89 -18.82
C THR A 76 -3.53 -3.94 -20.00
N VAL A 77 -2.31 -3.69 -20.46
CA VAL A 77 -2.00 -2.67 -21.50
C VAL A 77 -1.38 -3.26 -22.76
N GLY A 78 -0.99 -4.53 -22.74
CA GLY A 78 -0.25 -5.16 -23.84
C GLY A 78 1.23 -4.77 -23.85
N GLY A 79 1.90 -4.95 -24.98
CA GLY A 79 3.32 -4.64 -25.16
C GLY A 79 4.03 -5.62 -26.08
N GLU A 80 5.29 -5.34 -26.39
CA GLU A 80 6.09 -6.07 -27.38
C GLU A 80 6.32 -7.54 -27.00
N TYR A 81 6.43 -7.84 -25.71
CA TYR A 81 6.83 -9.16 -25.19
C TYR A 81 5.66 -10.01 -24.67
N GLY A 82 4.43 -9.64 -25.04
CA GLY A 82 3.23 -10.38 -24.69
C GLY A 82 3.28 -11.85 -25.18
N PRO A 83 2.45 -12.74 -24.59
CA PRO A 83 1.50 -12.47 -23.52
C PRO A 83 2.17 -12.22 -22.16
N TYR A 84 1.53 -11.45 -21.27
CA TYR A 84 2.07 -11.06 -19.95
C TYR A 84 1.46 -11.84 -18.78
N ARG A 85 0.65 -12.88 -19.06
CA ARG A 85 0.25 -13.88 -18.08
C ARG A 85 1.03 -15.16 -18.34
N GLN A 86 1.58 -15.77 -17.29
CA GLN A 86 2.42 -16.95 -17.48
C GLN A 86 1.62 -18.18 -17.90
N SER A 87 0.35 -18.29 -17.51
CA SER A 87 -0.55 -19.35 -17.98
C SER A 87 -0.73 -19.36 -19.51
N GLU A 88 -0.74 -18.18 -20.14
CA GLU A 88 -0.85 -17.99 -21.59
C GLU A 88 0.47 -18.34 -22.33
N ARG A 89 1.56 -18.55 -21.59
CA ARG A 89 2.91 -18.88 -22.10
C ARG A 89 3.27 -20.34 -21.87
N LYS A 90 2.32 -21.21 -21.50
CA LYS A 90 2.57 -22.61 -21.12
C LYS A 90 3.44 -23.38 -22.12
N LEU A 91 3.10 -23.29 -23.42
CA LEU A 91 3.69 -24.13 -24.47
C LEU A 91 5.21 -23.92 -24.60
N MET A 92 5.69 -22.69 -24.46
CA MET A 92 7.12 -22.37 -24.66
C MET A 92 8.01 -22.82 -23.50
N TYR A 93 7.51 -22.88 -22.27
CA TYR A 93 8.38 -23.25 -21.13
C TYR A 93 8.89 -24.68 -21.21
N ARG A 94 8.15 -25.56 -21.89
CA ARG A 94 8.57 -26.94 -22.10
C ARG A 94 9.89 -27.01 -22.87
N GLU A 95 10.05 -26.19 -23.91
CA GLU A 95 11.26 -26.15 -24.74
C GLU A 95 12.51 -25.80 -23.90
N TYR A 96 12.37 -24.87 -22.97
CA TYR A 96 13.45 -24.50 -22.05
C TYR A 96 13.77 -25.60 -21.02
N ALA A 97 12.75 -26.32 -20.53
CA ALA A 97 12.98 -27.49 -19.68
C ALA A 97 13.74 -28.59 -20.44
N ASP A 98 13.34 -28.87 -21.68
CA ASP A 98 13.99 -29.86 -22.54
C ASP A 98 15.44 -29.45 -22.88
N GLN A 99 15.71 -28.15 -23.09
CA GLN A 99 17.07 -27.63 -23.28
C GLN A 99 17.96 -27.86 -22.05
N LEU A 100 17.44 -27.67 -20.84
CA LEU A 100 18.19 -27.95 -19.61
C LEU A 100 18.47 -29.45 -19.44
N ILE A 101 17.53 -30.31 -19.84
CA ILE A 101 17.73 -31.77 -19.82
C ILE A 101 18.79 -32.18 -20.84
N ALA A 102 18.70 -31.69 -22.08
CA ALA A 102 19.65 -32.00 -23.14
C ALA A 102 21.08 -31.55 -22.81
N SER A 103 21.23 -30.45 -22.08
CA SER A 103 22.53 -29.95 -21.61
C SER A 103 23.03 -30.64 -20.32
N GLY A 104 22.25 -31.55 -19.72
CA GLY A 104 22.59 -32.25 -18.49
C GLY A 104 22.44 -31.41 -17.21
N ASN A 105 21.85 -30.21 -17.31
CA ASN A 105 21.59 -29.30 -16.19
C ASN A 105 20.24 -29.58 -15.49
N ALA A 106 19.39 -30.42 -16.07
CA ALA A 106 18.15 -30.89 -15.47
C ALA A 106 17.94 -32.39 -15.76
N TYR A 107 17.04 -33.01 -15.01
CA TYR A 107 16.75 -34.43 -15.12
C TYR A 107 15.29 -34.73 -14.75
N PHE A 108 14.76 -35.84 -15.28
CA PHE A 108 13.42 -36.34 -14.94
C PHE A 108 13.43 -37.02 -13.57
N ALA A 109 12.43 -36.74 -12.73
CA ALA A 109 12.16 -37.43 -11.47
C ALA A 109 10.72 -37.95 -11.48
N PHE A 110 10.55 -39.23 -11.14
CA PHE A 110 9.30 -39.99 -11.17
C PHE A 110 8.76 -40.27 -9.76
N ASP A 111 9.46 -39.81 -8.71
CA ASP A 111 9.01 -39.97 -7.33
C ASP A 111 7.58 -39.46 -7.14
N THR A 112 6.69 -40.28 -6.59
CA THR A 112 5.30 -39.88 -6.31
C THR A 112 5.22 -38.98 -5.07
N PRO A 113 4.16 -38.16 -4.93
CA PRO A 113 3.93 -37.41 -3.71
C PRO A 113 3.96 -38.29 -2.45
N GLU A 114 3.36 -39.48 -2.51
CA GLU A 114 3.29 -40.44 -1.41
C GLU A 114 4.68 -40.99 -1.03
N GLU A 115 5.53 -41.30 -2.02
CA GLU A 115 6.90 -41.74 -1.80
C GLU A 115 7.72 -40.65 -1.10
N LEU A 116 7.62 -39.40 -1.58
CA LEU A 116 8.32 -38.27 -0.99
C LEU A 116 7.82 -37.96 0.43
N ASP A 117 6.53 -38.11 0.70
CA ASP A 117 5.96 -37.93 2.04
C ASP A 117 6.45 -39.00 3.01
N ALA A 118 6.54 -40.26 2.59
CA ALA A 118 7.11 -41.34 3.39
C ALA A 118 8.59 -41.06 3.74
N ILE A 119 9.38 -40.57 2.78
CA ILE A 119 10.78 -40.20 3.02
C ILE A 119 10.89 -39.02 3.99
N ARG A 120 10.04 -38.00 3.84
CA ARG A 120 9.99 -36.84 4.74
C ARG A 120 9.66 -37.27 6.17
N ALA A 121 8.63 -38.10 6.35
CA ALA A 121 8.23 -38.62 7.65
C ALA A 121 9.39 -39.37 8.34
N LYS A 122 10.10 -40.23 7.60
CA LYS A 122 11.28 -40.92 8.12
C LYS A 122 12.40 -39.96 8.56
N HIS A 123 12.67 -38.91 7.79
CA HIS A 123 13.67 -37.91 8.19
C HIS A 123 13.22 -37.14 9.43
N GLU A 124 11.93 -36.80 9.53
CA GLU A 124 11.35 -36.12 10.68
C GLU A 124 11.45 -36.96 11.96
N GLU A 125 11.21 -38.27 11.89
CA GLU A 125 11.44 -39.21 12.98
C GLU A 125 12.91 -39.20 13.46
N GLU A 126 13.85 -39.02 12.54
CA GLU A 126 15.28 -38.85 12.82
C GLU A 126 15.67 -37.40 13.21
N LYS A 127 14.70 -36.49 13.34
CA LYS A 127 14.90 -35.04 13.58
C LYS A 127 15.78 -34.35 12.53
N LYS A 128 15.73 -34.85 11.30
CA LYS A 128 16.38 -34.27 10.11
C LYS A 128 15.32 -33.73 9.16
N THR A 129 15.73 -32.85 8.26
CA THR A 129 14.87 -32.38 7.16
C THR A 129 15.30 -33.05 5.87
N PHE A 130 14.40 -33.77 5.22
CA PHE A 130 14.66 -34.31 3.89
C PHE A 130 14.89 -33.18 2.90
N THR A 131 15.96 -33.30 2.12
CA THR A 131 16.27 -32.38 1.02
C THR A 131 16.54 -33.22 -0.23
N TYR A 132 15.80 -32.95 -1.30
CA TYR A 132 16.09 -33.56 -2.61
C TYR A 132 17.30 -32.85 -3.19
N ASN A 133 18.49 -33.43 -3.12
CA ASN A 133 19.74 -32.78 -3.52
C ASN A 133 20.79 -33.82 -3.95
N TYR A 134 22.05 -33.39 -4.12
CA TYR A 134 23.14 -34.27 -4.52
C TYR A 134 23.38 -35.47 -3.58
N ALA A 135 23.04 -35.36 -2.29
CA ALA A 135 23.23 -36.45 -1.33
C ALA A 135 22.12 -37.51 -1.40
N THR A 136 20.95 -37.16 -1.95
CA THR A 136 19.77 -38.04 -1.98
C THR A 136 19.39 -38.50 -3.39
N ARG A 137 19.68 -37.71 -4.44
CA ARG A 137 19.23 -37.96 -5.82
C ARG A 137 19.61 -39.35 -6.38
N GLU A 138 20.75 -39.92 -6.00
CA GLU A 138 21.17 -41.24 -6.49
C GLU A 138 20.37 -42.40 -5.89
N ASN A 139 19.61 -42.16 -4.81
CA ASN A 139 18.81 -43.18 -4.10
C ASN A 139 17.30 -42.99 -4.31
N LEU A 140 16.90 -42.17 -5.28
CA LEU A 140 15.51 -41.79 -5.54
C LEU A 140 15.09 -42.21 -6.95
N ASN A 141 13.79 -42.18 -7.23
CA ASN A 141 13.21 -42.63 -8.49
C ASN A 141 13.35 -41.55 -9.57
N ASN A 142 14.53 -41.47 -10.21
CA ASN A 142 14.82 -40.46 -11.21
C ASN A 142 15.85 -40.91 -12.26
N SER A 143 15.93 -40.15 -13.35
CA SER A 143 16.78 -40.47 -14.51
C SER A 143 18.30 -40.40 -14.29
N LEU A 144 18.78 -39.95 -13.11
CA LEU A 144 20.19 -40.08 -12.74
C LEU A 144 20.48 -41.44 -12.08
N ALA A 145 19.53 -41.95 -11.31
CA ALA A 145 19.62 -43.22 -10.59
C ALA A 145 19.16 -44.43 -11.44
N LEU A 146 18.29 -44.21 -12.43
CA LEU A 146 17.72 -45.26 -13.26
C LEU A 146 18.48 -45.45 -14.60
N PRO A 147 18.55 -46.68 -15.14
CA PRO A 147 19.05 -46.93 -16.50
C PRO A 147 18.23 -46.20 -17.57
N ALA A 148 18.90 -45.77 -18.65
CA ALA A 148 18.26 -44.99 -19.72
C ALA A 148 17.06 -45.69 -20.38
N ASP A 149 17.11 -47.01 -20.58
CA ASP A 149 16.01 -47.78 -21.16
C ASP A 149 14.78 -47.81 -20.23
N GLU A 150 14.98 -47.84 -18.92
CA GLU A 150 13.89 -47.79 -17.94
C GLU A 150 13.25 -46.40 -17.91
N VAL A 151 14.06 -45.34 -17.91
CA VAL A 151 13.57 -43.95 -18.01
C VAL A 151 12.72 -43.78 -19.26
N LYS A 152 13.21 -44.28 -20.40
CA LYS A 152 12.47 -44.24 -21.67
C LYS A 152 11.15 -44.99 -21.57
N ALA A 153 11.14 -46.21 -21.03
CA ALA A 153 9.93 -47.00 -20.84
C ALA A 153 8.90 -46.30 -19.93
N LYS A 154 9.34 -45.68 -18.83
CA LYS A 154 8.46 -44.89 -17.94
C LYS A 154 7.81 -43.71 -18.66
N ILE A 155 8.59 -42.97 -19.46
CA ILE A 155 8.09 -41.85 -20.26
C ILE A 155 7.10 -42.32 -21.33
N GLU A 156 7.42 -43.40 -22.07
CA GLU A 156 6.55 -43.98 -23.10
C GLU A 156 5.26 -44.56 -22.52
N ALA A 157 5.30 -45.08 -21.29
CA ALA A 157 4.13 -45.53 -20.54
C ALA A 157 3.24 -44.39 -20.03
N GLY A 158 3.66 -43.13 -20.17
CA GLY A 158 2.93 -41.96 -19.68
C GLY A 158 2.97 -41.80 -18.16
N GLU A 159 3.98 -42.36 -17.49
CA GLU A 159 4.17 -42.17 -16.05
C GLU A 159 4.39 -40.68 -15.73
N ALA A 160 3.74 -40.18 -14.68
CA ALA A 160 3.88 -38.79 -14.28
C ALA A 160 5.31 -38.51 -13.80
N TYR A 161 5.88 -37.38 -14.23
CA TYR A 161 7.21 -36.96 -13.81
C TYR A 161 7.27 -35.45 -13.62
N VAL A 162 8.31 -35.02 -12.90
CA VAL A 162 8.72 -33.62 -12.84
C VAL A 162 10.13 -33.46 -13.41
N VAL A 163 10.47 -32.25 -13.84
CA VAL A 163 11.84 -31.90 -14.24
C VAL A 163 12.49 -31.15 -13.08
N ARG A 164 13.62 -31.64 -12.60
CA ARG A 164 14.40 -31.01 -11.52
C ARG A 164 15.68 -30.41 -12.06
N PHE A 165 16.10 -29.27 -11.48
CA PHE A 165 17.42 -28.72 -11.73
C PHE A 165 18.48 -29.61 -11.06
N LYS A 166 19.57 -29.92 -11.76
CA LYS A 166 20.69 -30.70 -11.23
C LYS A 166 21.69 -29.75 -10.58
N MET A 167 21.63 -29.55 -9.26
CA MET A 167 22.59 -28.66 -8.60
C MET A 167 24.04 -29.15 -8.76
N PRO A 168 24.98 -28.26 -9.14
CA PRO A 168 26.42 -28.53 -9.05
C PRO A 168 26.81 -28.86 -7.61
N VAL A 169 27.89 -29.62 -7.44
CA VAL A 169 28.34 -30.07 -6.11
C VAL A 169 29.59 -29.30 -5.69
N GLY A 170 29.57 -28.71 -4.49
CA GLY A 170 30.72 -28.07 -3.89
C GLY A 170 31.17 -26.74 -4.51
N GLU A 171 30.34 -26.10 -5.35
CA GLU A 171 30.64 -24.78 -5.90
C GLU A 171 30.32 -23.68 -4.88
N GLU A 172 31.25 -22.74 -4.70
CA GLU A 172 31.02 -21.52 -3.93
C GLU A 172 30.57 -20.38 -4.87
N LEU A 173 29.29 -20.05 -4.82
CA LEU A 173 28.69 -18.97 -5.58
C LEU A 173 28.85 -17.64 -4.85
N GLN A 174 29.72 -16.79 -5.37
CA GLN A 174 29.88 -15.42 -4.90
C GLN A 174 29.03 -14.49 -5.77
N LEU A 175 27.91 -14.03 -5.23
CA LEU A 175 26.92 -13.24 -5.95
C LEU A 175 26.88 -11.80 -5.44
N SER A 176 26.45 -10.88 -6.29
CA SER A 176 26.27 -9.47 -5.95
C SER A 176 24.80 -9.09 -6.03
N ASP A 177 24.28 -8.54 -4.95
CA ASP A 177 22.96 -7.91 -4.89
C ASP A 177 23.13 -6.40 -4.68
N GLU A 178 22.37 -5.58 -5.40
CA GLU A 178 22.47 -4.12 -5.36
C GLU A 178 22.15 -3.53 -3.97
N ILE A 179 21.42 -4.26 -3.11
CA ILE A 179 21.09 -3.84 -1.73
C ILE A 179 21.88 -4.64 -0.71
N ARG A 180 21.93 -5.97 -0.84
CA ARG A 180 22.59 -6.84 0.14
C ARG A 180 24.12 -6.80 0.02
N GLY A 181 24.63 -6.40 -1.14
CA GLY A 181 26.05 -6.45 -1.48
C GLY A 181 26.47 -7.87 -1.82
N ARG A 182 27.72 -8.22 -1.49
CA ARG A 182 28.25 -9.57 -1.72
C ARG A 182 27.59 -10.59 -0.80
N VAL A 183 27.01 -11.63 -1.39
CA VAL A 183 26.45 -12.80 -0.70
C VAL A 183 27.11 -14.07 -1.23
N VAL A 184 27.31 -15.06 -0.35
CA VAL A 184 28.02 -16.30 -0.69
C VAL A 184 27.13 -17.49 -0.38
N PHE A 185 26.98 -18.40 -1.35
CA PHE A 185 26.21 -19.63 -1.21
C PHE A 185 27.08 -20.82 -1.62
N ASN A 186 26.95 -21.95 -0.91
CA ASN A 186 27.55 -23.20 -1.33
C ASN A 186 26.47 -24.08 -1.98
N THR A 187 26.69 -24.56 -3.19
CA THR A 187 25.67 -25.34 -3.93
C THR A 187 25.33 -26.67 -3.27
N SER A 188 26.22 -27.23 -2.44
CA SER A 188 25.92 -28.44 -1.66
C SER A 188 24.85 -28.22 -0.58
N ALA A 189 24.59 -26.97 -0.18
CA ALA A 189 23.51 -26.63 0.75
C ALA A 189 22.15 -26.39 0.05
N LEU A 190 22.13 -26.43 -1.29
CA LEU A 190 20.93 -26.19 -2.09
C LEU A 190 20.28 -27.50 -2.53
N ASP A 191 19.00 -27.41 -2.88
CA ASP A 191 18.20 -28.53 -3.35
C ASP A 191 17.99 -28.51 -4.87
N ASP A 192 17.73 -29.69 -5.42
CA ASP A 192 17.34 -29.92 -6.80
C ASP A 192 15.87 -29.52 -6.98
N LYS A 193 15.65 -28.20 -7.09
CA LYS A 193 14.32 -27.61 -7.23
C LYS A 193 13.61 -28.16 -8.47
N VAL A 194 12.31 -28.39 -8.32
CA VAL A 194 11.42 -28.67 -9.46
C VAL A 194 11.33 -27.42 -10.32
N LEU A 195 11.57 -27.58 -11.62
CA LEU A 195 11.46 -26.56 -12.66
C LEU A 195 10.18 -26.69 -13.48
N PHE A 196 9.73 -27.92 -13.69
CA PHE A 196 8.56 -28.22 -14.52
C PHE A 196 7.75 -29.35 -13.87
N LYS A 197 6.44 -29.14 -13.73
CA LYS A 197 5.51 -30.05 -13.06
C LYS A 197 4.93 -31.07 -14.04
N SER A 198 4.36 -32.14 -13.50
CA SER A 198 3.70 -33.20 -14.28
C SER A 198 2.44 -32.72 -15.02
N ASP A 199 1.80 -31.64 -14.55
CA ASP A 199 0.65 -30.99 -15.20
C ASP A 199 1.03 -30.16 -16.46
N GLY A 200 2.32 -30.18 -16.83
CA GLY A 200 2.86 -29.46 -17.97
C GLY A 200 3.08 -27.96 -17.73
N MET A 201 3.03 -27.49 -16.47
CA MET A 201 3.32 -26.10 -16.12
C MET A 201 4.73 -25.96 -15.53
N PRO A 202 5.46 -24.88 -15.83
CA PRO A 202 6.67 -24.55 -15.09
C PRO A 202 6.36 -24.24 -13.62
N THR A 203 7.37 -24.34 -12.76
CA THR A 203 7.34 -23.66 -11.46
C THR A 203 7.72 -22.20 -11.64
N TYR A 204 7.53 -21.41 -10.56
CA TYR A 204 7.98 -20.02 -10.51
C TYR A 204 9.44 -19.87 -10.97
N HIS A 205 10.35 -20.76 -10.57
CA HIS A 205 11.78 -20.61 -10.85
C HIS A 205 12.10 -20.61 -12.34
N LEU A 206 11.56 -21.58 -13.09
CA LEU A 206 11.79 -21.67 -14.54
C LEU A 206 11.08 -20.53 -15.27
N ALA A 207 9.79 -20.32 -14.98
CA ALA A 207 8.98 -19.30 -15.66
C ALA A 207 9.56 -17.89 -15.44
N ASN A 208 9.95 -17.56 -14.21
CA ASN A 208 10.49 -16.25 -13.85
C ASN A 208 11.81 -15.95 -14.59
N VAL A 209 12.75 -16.90 -14.65
CA VAL A 209 14.04 -16.71 -15.34
C VAL A 209 13.85 -16.62 -16.86
N VAL A 210 13.03 -17.50 -17.45
CA VAL A 210 12.74 -17.49 -18.89
C VAL A 210 12.08 -16.17 -19.29
N ASP A 211 11.06 -15.72 -18.55
CA ASP A 211 10.37 -14.48 -18.89
C ASP A 211 11.21 -13.24 -18.62
N ASP A 212 12.04 -13.23 -17.57
CA ASP A 212 12.95 -12.10 -17.34
C ASP A 212 13.96 -11.96 -18.50
N TYR A 213 14.49 -13.07 -19.03
CA TYR A 213 15.34 -13.08 -20.22
C TYR A 213 14.61 -12.62 -21.50
N LEU A 214 13.40 -13.13 -21.72
CA LEU A 214 12.63 -12.84 -22.94
C LEU A 214 12.06 -11.43 -22.97
N MET A 215 11.62 -10.91 -21.81
CA MET A 215 11.13 -9.54 -21.66
C MET A 215 12.26 -8.51 -21.47
N LYS A 216 13.52 -8.94 -21.60
CA LYS A 216 14.72 -8.10 -21.53
C LYS A 216 14.83 -7.33 -20.22
N ILE A 217 14.47 -7.98 -19.11
CA ILE A 217 14.57 -7.38 -17.77
C ILE A 217 16.04 -7.14 -17.44
N SER A 218 16.34 -5.91 -17.05
CA SER A 218 17.68 -5.45 -16.69
C SER A 218 17.95 -5.54 -15.18
N HIS A 219 16.92 -5.32 -14.36
CA HIS A 219 17.00 -5.33 -12.91
C HIS A 219 15.79 -6.04 -12.33
N VAL A 220 16.04 -7.01 -11.45
CA VAL A 220 15.04 -7.74 -10.68
C VAL A 220 15.03 -7.17 -9.27
N ILE A 221 14.07 -6.28 -9.00
CA ILE A 221 13.85 -5.68 -7.69
C ILE A 221 12.65 -6.40 -7.04
N ARG A 222 12.90 -7.16 -5.97
CA ARG A 222 11.89 -8.01 -5.30
C ARG A 222 12.13 -8.14 -3.80
N GLY A 223 11.19 -8.71 -3.04
CA GLY A 223 11.35 -8.92 -1.61
C GLY A 223 12.43 -9.96 -1.25
N GLU A 224 13.03 -9.82 -0.06
CA GLU A 224 14.11 -10.70 0.42
C GLU A 224 13.70 -12.15 0.70
N GLU A 225 12.40 -12.47 0.72
CA GLU A 225 11.92 -13.85 0.74
C GLU A 225 12.47 -14.67 -0.45
N TRP A 226 12.85 -14.00 -1.54
CA TRP A 226 13.42 -14.63 -2.73
C TRP A 226 14.95 -14.68 -2.75
N LEU A 227 15.64 -14.06 -1.78
CA LEU A 227 17.10 -14.07 -1.70
C LEU A 227 17.67 -15.50 -1.64
N PRO A 228 17.08 -16.46 -0.88
CA PRO A 228 17.54 -17.86 -0.91
C PRO A 228 17.39 -18.55 -2.27
N SER A 229 16.56 -18.03 -3.17
CA SER A 229 16.37 -18.57 -4.54
C SER A 229 17.32 -17.93 -5.56
N MET A 230 18.01 -16.84 -5.21
CA MET A 230 18.98 -16.18 -6.08
C MET A 230 20.05 -17.12 -6.66
N PRO A 231 20.71 -18.01 -5.90
CA PRO A 231 21.72 -18.90 -6.47
C PRO A 231 21.17 -19.84 -7.55
N LEU A 232 19.97 -20.40 -7.36
CA LEU A 232 19.30 -21.18 -8.40
C LEU A 232 19.03 -20.34 -9.66
N HIS A 233 18.53 -19.12 -9.49
CA HIS A 233 18.20 -18.26 -10.64
C HIS A 233 19.46 -17.91 -11.44
N VAL A 234 20.57 -17.57 -10.76
CA VAL A 234 21.86 -17.32 -11.41
C VAL A 234 22.37 -18.56 -12.14
N LEU A 235 22.26 -19.75 -11.52
CA LEU A 235 22.64 -21.00 -12.15
C LEU A 235 21.76 -21.34 -13.36
N LEU A 236 20.47 -21.03 -13.34
CA LEU A 236 19.60 -21.17 -14.51
C LEU A 236 20.08 -20.29 -15.66
N TYR A 237 20.39 -19.01 -15.42
CA TYR A 237 20.96 -18.12 -16.45
C TYR A 237 22.26 -18.72 -17.03
N ARG A 238 23.17 -19.22 -16.18
CA ARG A 238 24.41 -19.90 -16.61
C ARG A 238 24.13 -21.15 -17.45
N SER A 239 23.22 -22.00 -17.00
CA SER A 239 22.86 -23.25 -17.70
C SER A 239 22.23 -23.01 -19.08
N PHE A 240 21.55 -21.87 -19.27
CA PHE A 240 21.07 -21.45 -20.58
C PHE A 240 22.12 -20.70 -21.43
N GLY A 241 23.29 -20.38 -20.87
CA GLY A 241 24.31 -19.56 -21.54
C GLY A 241 23.93 -18.08 -21.64
N TRP A 242 23.11 -17.57 -20.71
CA TRP A 242 22.56 -16.22 -20.69
C TRP A 242 23.31 -15.27 -19.74
N ASP A 243 24.54 -15.58 -19.36
CA ASP A 243 25.36 -14.79 -18.41
C ASP A 243 25.41 -13.30 -18.76
N ASN A 244 25.56 -12.96 -20.04
CA ASN A 244 25.66 -11.58 -20.53
C ASN A 244 24.33 -10.81 -20.58
N GLU A 245 23.21 -11.53 -20.41
CA GLU A 245 21.84 -11.02 -20.42
C GLU A 245 21.18 -11.13 -19.04
N MET A 246 21.89 -11.64 -18.04
CA MET A 246 21.38 -11.81 -16.68
C MET A 246 21.11 -10.44 -16.03
N PRO A 247 19.93 -10.24 -15.43
CA PRO A 247 19.63 -9.00 -14.74
C PRO A 247 20.46 -8.84 -13.48
N LYS A 248 20.61 -7.59 -13.05
CA LYS A 248 21.04 -7.27 -11.69
C LYS A 248 19.92 -7.61 -10.71
N PHE A 249 20.28 -8.02 -9.49
CA PHE A 249 19.30 -8.37 -8.45
C PHE A 249 19.34 -7.37 -7.31
N ALA A 250 18.17 -7.01 -6.78
CA ALA A 250 18.02 -6.16 -5.60
C ALA A 250 16.92 -6.72 -4.68
N HIS A 251 17.30 -7.19 -3.49
CA HIS A 251 16.38 -7.82 -2.54
C HIS A 251 15.96 -6.87 -1.41
N LEU A 252 14.75 -6.32 -1.53
CA LEU A 252 14.15 -5.35 -0.61
C LEU A 252 13.95 -5.95 0.80
N PRO A 253 14.26 -5.20 1.87
CA PRO A 253 14.07 -5.67 3.24
C PRO A 253 12.60 -5.76 3.63
N LEU A 254 12.24 -6.67 4.54
CA LEU A 254 10.87 -6.84 5.01
C LEU A 254 10.34 -5.57 5.69
N ILE A 255 9.05 -5.32 5.52
CA ILE A 255 8.30 -4.38 6.37
C ILE A 255 8.03 -5.11 7.69
N LEU A 256 8.47 -4.52 8.80
CA LEU A 256 8.35 -5.08 10.13
C LEU A 256 7.09 -4.57 10.83
N LYS A 257 6.62 -5.34 11.81
CA LYS A 257 5.50 -4.96 12.68
C LYS A 257 5.78 -3.64 13.41
N PRO A 258 4.73 -2.85 13.73
CA PRO A 258 4.89 -1.66 14.58
C PRO A 258 5.47 -2.01 15.96
N VAL A 259 5.02 -3.13 16.53
CA VAL A 259 5.43 -3.62 17.84
C VAL A 259 5.93 -5.08 17.73
N GLY A 260 7.04 -5.38 18.40
CA GLY A 260 7.62 -6.72 18.47
C GLY A 260 8.57 -7.07 17.32
N LYS A 261 8.78 -8.37 17.11
CA LYS A 261 9.65 -8.93 16.06
C LYS A 261 8.81 -9.54 14.93
N GLY A 262 9.33 -9.51 13.71
CA GLY A 262 8.76 -10.20 12.55
C GLY A 262 8.12 -9.28 11.50
N LYS A 263 7.67 -9.91 10.40
CA LYS A 263 7.04 -9.26 9.24
C LYS A 263 5.65 -8.74 9.58
N LEU A 264 5.29 -7.57 9.03
CA LEU A 264 3.92 -7.05 9.07
C LEU A 264 2.95 -8.02 8.38
N SER A 265 1.80 -8.26 9.01
CA SER A 265 0.74 -9.14 8.52
C SER A 265 -0.64 -8.51 8.67
N LYS A 266 -1.65 -9.07 7.98
CA LYS A 266 -3.06 -8.67 8.13
C LYS A 266 -3.51 -8.66 9.60
N ARG A 267 -3.14 -9.68 10.37
CA ARG A 267 -3.47 -9.79 11.80
C ARG A 267 -2.96 -8.62 12.63
N ASP A 268 -1.84 -8.01 12.25
CA ASP A 268 -1.31 -6.84 12.94
C ASP A 268 -2.18 -5.61 12.67
N GLY A 269 -2.64 -5.44 11.42
CA GLY A 269 -3.59 -4.40 11.03
C GLY A 269 -4.95 -4.55 11.72
N ASP A 270 -5.52 -5.75 11.73
CA ASP A 270 -6.79 -6.04 12.41
C ASP A 270 -6.71 -5.74 13.91
N LYS A 271 -5.58 -6.10 14.56
CA LYS A 271 -5.37 -5.89 15.99
C LYS A 271 -5.17 -4.41 16.36
N LEU A 272 -4.51 -3.64 15.50
CA LEU A 272 -4.09 -2.27 15.79
C LEU A 272 -4.95 -1.21 15.08
N GLY A 273 -5.95 -1.63 14.30
CA GLY A 273 -6.93 -0.74 13.68
C GLY A 273 -6.40 0.04 12.48
N PHE A 274 -5.60 -0.58 11.60
CA PHE A 274 -5.13 0.05 10.36
C PHE A 274 -5.22 -0.90 9.14
N PRO A 275 -5.47 -0.38 7.93
CA PRO A 275 -5.47 -1.19 6.70
C PRO A 275 -4.08 -1.75 6.36
N VAL A 276 -4.02 -2.92 5.72
CA VAL A 276 -2.75 -3.47 5.15
C VAL A 276 -2.78 -3.60 3.62
N PHE A 277 -3.92 -3.27 3.03
CA PHE A 277 -4.19 -3.35 1.60
C PHE A 277 -4.51 -1.96 1.05
N PRO A 278 -4.09 -1.61 -0.18
CA PRO A 278 -4.37 -0.30 -0.77
C PRO A 278 -5.88 -0.06 -0.92
N LEU A 279 -6.62 -1.07 -1.37
CA LEU A 279 -8.07 -1.02 -1.59
C LEU A 279 -8.79 -2.07 -0.73
N GLU A 280 -10.08 -1.89 -0.51
CA GLU A 280 -10.92 -2.89 0.15
C GLU A 280 -10.93 -4.19 -0.65
N TRP A 281 -10.76 -5.32 0.04
CA TRP A 281 -10.82 -6.64 -0.57
C TRP A 281 -11.93 -7.46 0.08
N LYS A 282 -12.91 -7.86 -0.72
CA LYS A 282 -13.88 -8.89 -0.36
C LYS A 282 -13.41 -10.24 -0.90
N ASP A 283 -13.04 -11.15 -0.02
CA ASP A 283 -12.56 -12.47 -0.42
C ASP A 283 -13.70 -13.28 -1.07
N PRO A 284 -13.55 -13.74 -2.33
CA PRO A 284 -14.61 -14.47 -3.02
C PRO A 284 -14.82 -15.89 -2.50
N LYS A 285 -13.90 -16.42 -1.67
CA LYS A 285 -13.99 -17.76 -1.07
C LYS A 285 -14.59 -17.71 0.33
N THR A 286 -14.33 -16.65 1.10
CA THR A 286 -14.76 -16.55 2.51
C THR A 286 -15.78 -15.46 2.80
N ASP A 287 -16.08 -14.59 1.83
CA ASP A 287 -16.86 -13.35 1.98
C ASP A 287 -16.28 -12.36 3.01
N GLU A 288 -15.07 -12.61 3.52
CA GLU A 288 -14.40 -11.74 4.48
C GLU A 288 -13.99 -10.42 3.82
N ILE A 289 -14.35 -9.30 4.44
CA ILE A 289 -13.97 -7.96 3.98
C ILE A 289 -12.73 -7.50 4.75
N SER A 290 -11.70 -7.13 4.01
CA SER A 290 -10.48 -6.52 4.55
C SER A 290 -10.42 -5.06 4.12
N SER A 291 -10.22 -4.16 5.08
CA SER A 291 -10.20 -2.72 4.83
C SER A 291 -9.03 -2.29 3.94
N GLY A 292 -9.31 -1.28 3.11
CA GLY A 292 -8.35 -0.61 2.24
C GLY A 292 -7.93 0.76 2.76
N TYR A 293 -6.74 1.22 2.37
CA TYR A 293 -6.32 2.61 2.60
C TYR A 293 -7.24 3.61 1.87
N ARG A 294 -7.66 3.31 0.63
CA ARG A 294 -8.57 4.17 -0.13
C ARG A 294 -9.90 4.38 0.61
N GLU A 295 -10.55 3.30 0.99
CA GLU A 295 -11.84 3.32 1.70
C GLU A 295 -11.70 3.86 3.13
N GLY A 296 -10.50 3.75 3.71
CA GLY A 296 -10.13 4.41 4.97
C GLY A 296 -9.95 5.93 4.86
N GLY A 297 -10.11 6.53 3.67
CA GLY A 297 -10.01 7.97 3.46
C GLY A 297 -8.59 8.50 3.25
N TYR A 298 -7.61 7.62 3.02
CA TYR A 298 -6.25 8.05 2.73
C TYR A 298 -6.12 8.54 1.29
N PHE A 299 -5.37 9.62 1.11
CA PHE A 299 -4.97 10.10 -0.21
C PHE A 299 -3.94 9.16 -0.84
N PRO A 300 -4.04 8.85 -2.14
CA PRO A 300 -3.10 7.97 -2.81
C PRO A 300 -1.66 8.52 -2.75
N GLU A 301 -1.48 9.83 -2.86
CA GLU A 301 -0.17 10.48 -2.81
C GLU A 301 0.47 10.35 -1.42
N ALA A 302 -0.34 10.49 -0.36
CA ALA A 302 0.11 10.29 1.02
C ALA A 302 0.51 8.84 1.29
N PHE A 303 -0.29 7.88 0.79
CA PHE A 303 0.00 6.46 0.92
C PHE A 303 1.30 6.08 0.19
N VAL A 304 1.47 6.53 -1.07
CA VAL A 304 2.68 6.28 -1.86
C VAL A 304 3.91 6.90 -1.21
N ASN A 305 3.81 8.15 -0.76
CA ASN A 305 4.93 8.82 -0.09
C ASN A 305 5.31 8.10 1.20
N MET A 306 4.34 7.68 2.02
CA MET A 306 4.63 6.86 3.21
C MET A 306 5.34 5.55 2.85
N LEU A 307 4.84 4.83 1.84
CA LEU A 307 5.44 3.58 1.39
C LEU A 307 6.87 3.75 0.90
N ALA A 308 7.17 4.89 0.24
CA ALA A 308 8.52 5.18 -0.24
C ALA A 308 9.53 5.20 0.92
N PHE A 309 9.12 5.67 2.10
CA PHE A 309 9.99 5.76 3.28
C PHE A 309 10.15 4.43 4.04
N LEU A 310 9.43 3.37 3.66
CA LEU A 310 9.57 2.04 4.25
C LEU A 310 10.77 1.27 3.68
N GLY A 311 11.97 1.77 3.98
CA GLY A 311 13.24 1.12 3.63
C GLY A 311 14.13 1.95 2.73
N TRP A 312 13.70 3.13 2.31
CA TRP A 312 14.50 4.09 1.55
C TRP A 312 14.52 5.44 2.27
N ASN A 313 15.63 6.16 2.15
CA ASN A 313 15.80 7.50 2.71
C ASN A 313 16.35 8.44 1.64
N PRO A 314 15.77 9.65 1.43
CA PRO A 314 16.20 10.58 0.41
C PRO A 314 17.54 11.27 0.72
N GLY A 315 18.20 10.97 1.83
CA GLY A 315 19.45 11.59 2.29
C GLY A 315 19.30 13.05 2.70
N THR A 316 18.06 13.51 2.89
CA THR A 316 17.67 14.90 3.21
C THR A 316 16.61 14.90 4.29
N GLU A 317 16.30 16.07 4.84
CA GLU A 317 15.21 16.25 5.81
C GLU A 317 13.82 16.35 5.17
N GLN A 318 13.74 16.49 3.84
CA GLN A 318 12.46 16.46 3.13
C GLN A 318 11.76 15.11 3.36
N GLU A 319 10.50 15.15 3.77
CA GLU A 319 9.65 13.96 3.94
C GLU A 319 8.49 13.93 2.95
N ILE A 320 7.97 15.09 2.53
CA ILE A 320 6.84 15.17 1.62
C ILE A 320 7.32 15.30 0.17
N PHE A 321 6.88 14.39 -0.70
CA PHE A 321 7.29 14.29 -2.10
C PHE A 321 6.10 14.07 -3.04
N SER A 322 6.11 14.70 -4.20
CA SER A 322 5.30 14.23 -5.32
C SER A 322 5.86 12.91 -5.90
N MET A 323 5.06 12.20 -6.69
CA MET A 323 5.54 11.00 -7.41
C MET A 323 6.73 11.32 -8.34
N GLU A 324 6.73 12.52 -8.94
CA GLU A 324 7.82 12.99 -9.80
C GLU A 324 9.10 13.24 -8.99
N GLU A 325 8.99 13.94 -7.85
CA GLU A 325 10.13 14.19 -6.96
C GLU A 325 10.70 12.87 -6.41
N LEU A 326 9.83 11.92 -6.02
CA LEU A 326 10.26 10.56 -5.65
C LEU A 326 11.02 9.90 -6.80
N SER A 327 10.52 10.00 -8.04
CA SER A 327 11.14 9.37 -9.20
C SER A 327 12.54 9.92 -9.46
N GLN A 328 12.74 11.24 -9.32
CA GLN A 328 14.06 11.85 -9.50
C GLN A 328 15.02 11.51 -8.35
N ALA A 329 14.53 11.52 -7.11
CA ALA A 329 15.34 11.29 -5.92
C ALA A 329 15.72 9.81 -5.71
N PHE A 330 14.86 8.87 -6.12
CA PHE A 330 15.00 7.45 -5.80
C PHE A 330 16.35 6.86 -6.23
N SER A 331 16.92 5.96 -5.44
CA SER A 331 18.17 5.26 -5.78
C SER A 331 18.23 3.96 -4.98
N LEU A 332 18.66 2.87 -5.63
CA LEU A 332 18.78 1.57 -4.96
C LEU A 332 19.85 1.60 -3.86
N GLU A 333 20.89 2.40 -4.05
CA GLU A 333 21.99 2.59 -3.09
C GLU A 333 21.53 3.18 -1.76
N ARG A 334 20.40 3.90 -1.77
CA ARG A 334 19.78 4.49 -0.56
C ARG A 334 18.68 3.62 0.05
N VAL A 335 18.45 2.43 -0.49
CA VAL A 335 17.60 1.43 0.15
C VAL A 335 18.41 0.74 1.25
N GLY A 336 17.95 0.85 2.49
CA GLY A 336 18.58 0.23 3.65
C GLY A 336 18.52 -1.29 3.60
N LYS A 337 19.50 -1.96 4.24
CA LYS A 337 19.53 -3.43 4.34
C LYS A 337 18.61 -3.98 5.42
N SER A 338 18.29 -3.18 6.43
CA SER A 338 17.48 -3.58 7.57
C SER A 338 15.99 -3.40 7.29
N GLY A 339 15.14 -4.24 7.89
CA GLY A 339 13.70 -4.07 7.83
C GLY A 339 13.24 -2.78 8.48
N SER A 340 12.26 -2.12 7.86
CA SER A 340 11.64 -0.89 8.39
C SER A 340 10.36 -1.21 9.12
N LYS A 341 10.22 -0.69 10.34
CA LYS A 341 8.96 -0.81 11.09
C LYS A 341 7.88 0.05 10.44
N PHE A 342 6.71 -0.54 10.27
CA PHE A 342 5.53 0.21 9.89
C PHE A 342 5.03 1.06 11.08
N ASP A 343 4.67 2.31 10.82
CA ASP A 343 4.12 3.24 11.81
C ASP A 343 2.76 3.79 11.32
N PRO A 344 1.64 3.36 11.93
CA PRO A 344 0.31 3.84 11.58
C PRO A 344 0.12 5.34 11.82
N GLU A 345 0.72 5.90 12.87
CA GLU A 345 0.60 7.32 13.21
C GLU A 345 1.41 8.17 12.24
N LYS A 346 2.58 7.71 11.81
CA LYS A 346 3.32 8.37 10.71
C LYS A 346 2.53 8.35 9.41
N THR A 347 1.77 7.28 9.14
CA THR A 347 0.90 7.19 7.95
C THR A 347 -0.23 8.22 8.00
N LYS A 348 -0.89 8.40 9.16
CA LYS A 348 -1.86 9.48 9.38
C LYS A 348 -1.22 10.86 9.25
N TRP A 349 -0.01 11.04 9.77
CA TRP A 349 0.74 12.29 9.63
C TRP A 349 0.96 12.64 8.15
N PHE A 350 1.38 11.68 7.31
CA PHE A 350 1.46 11.90 5.87
C PHE A 350 0.10 12.37 5.32
N ASN A 351 -0.99 11.65 5.61
CA ASN A 351 -2.32 12.02 5.11
C ASN A 351 -2.72 13.45 5.48
N HIS A 352 -2.49 13.83 6.73
CA HIS A 352 -2.72 15.16 7.25
C HIS A 352 -1.89 16.24 6.52
N GLN A 353 -0.59 15.99 6.27
CA GLN A 353 0.25 16.91 5.51
C GLN A 353 -0.26 17.13 4.08
N TYR A 354 -0.75 16.08 3.43
CA TYR A 354 -1.38 16.22 2.10
C TYR A 354 -2.73 16.93 2.17
N LEU A 355 -3.54 16.71 3.21
CA LEU A 355 -4.80 17.43 3.40
C LEU A 355 -4.58 18.94 3.54
N ILE A 356 -3.60 19.35 4.35
CA ILE A 356 -3.27 20.77 4.55
C ILE A 356 -2.82 21.42 3.24
N LYS A 357 -2.01 20.71 2.44
CA LYS A 357 -1.47 21.22 1.18
C LYS A 357 -2.52 21.41 0.08
N LYS A 358 -3.65 20.71 0.14
CA LYS A 358 -4.75 20.88 -0.82
C LYS A 358 -5.37 22.28 -0.71
N SER A 359 -5.82 22.81 -1.83
CA SER A 359 -6.56 24.07 -1.90
C SER A 359 -7.92 23.96 -1.17
N GLU A 360 -8.51 25.11 -0.82
CA GLU A 360 -9.83 25.13 -0.18
C GLU A 360 -10.91 24.55 -1.11
N GLU A 361 -10.76 24.78 -2.41
CA GLU A 361 -11.61 24.26 -3.46
C GLU A 361 -11.54 22.74 -3.55
N GLU A 362 -10.33 22.16 -3.50
CA GLU A 362 -10.16 20.71 -3.50
C GLU A 362 -10.77 20.07 -2.25
N VAL A 363 -10.48 20.60 -1.06
CA VAL A 363 -11.01 20.04 0.19
C VAL A 363 -12.52 20.20 0.26
N GLY A 364 -13.06 21.34 -0.13
CA GLY A 364 -14.50 21.58 -0.16
C GLY A 364 -15.23 20.68 -1.16
N ALA A 365 -14.65 20.43 -2.33
CA ALA A 365 -15.21 19.49 -3.30
C ALA A 365 -15.23 18.05 -2.77
N LEU A 366 -14.13 17.61 -2.13
CA LEU A 366 -14.04 16.30 -1.48
C LEU A 366 -15.07 16.16 -0.36
N PHE A 367 -15.20 17.17 0.49
CA PHE A 367 -16.17 17.16 1.59
C PHE A 367 -17.62 17.14 1.09
N ALA A 368 -17.92 17.90 0.03
CA ALA A 368 -19.25 17.91 -0.58
C ALA A 368 -19.63 16.52 -1.11
N ASP A 369 -18.74 15.86 -1.87
CA ASP A 369 -19.03 14.55 -2.46
C ASP A 369 -19.03 13.41 -1.43
N GLN A 370 -18.08 13.41 -0.49
CA GLN A 370 -17.89 12.30 0.46
C GLN A 370 -18.74 12.41 1.72
N VAL A 371 -19.15 13.62 2.12
CA VAL A 371 -19.84 13.85 3.41
C VAL A 371 -21.22 14.45 3.21
N LEU A 372 -21.33 15.62 2.58
CA LEU A 372 -22.61 16.33 2.48
C LEU A 372 -23.65 15.55 1.67
N LYS A 373 -23.22 14.97 0.54
CA LYS A 373 -24.06 14.13 -0.32
C LYS A 373 -24.65 12.93 0.42
N LEU A 374 -23.87 12.25 1.26
CA LEU A 374 -24.36 11.12 2.07
C LEU A 374 -25.36 11.56 3.14
N LYS A 375 -25.27 12.82 3.59
CA LYS A 375 -26.19 13.42 4.56
C LYS A 375 -27.41 14.08 3.92
N GLY A 376 -27.47 14.14 2.58
CA GLY A 376 -28.56 14.83 1.87
C GLY A 376 -28.54 16.35 2.05
N ILE A 377 -27.40 16.93 2.41
CA ILE A 377 -27.24 18.37 2.63
C ILE A 377 -26.80 19.03 1.32
N GLN A 378 -27.54 20.06 0.92
CA GLN A 378 -27.15 20.96 -0.18
C GLN A 378 -26.71 22.29 0.40
N ALA A 379 -25.51 22.73 0.02
CA ALA A 379 -24.93 23.99 0.46
C ALA A 379 -24.22 24.66 -0.72
N ASP A 380 -24.06 25.98 -0.66
CA ASP A 380 -23.29 26.72 -1.64
C ASP A 380 -21.82 26.30 -1.59
N GLN A 381 -21.24 25.96 -2.75
CA GLN A 381 -19.89 25.42 -2.81
C GLN A 381 -18.83 26.41 -2.32
N SER A 382 -19.03 27.73 -2.49
CA SER A 382 -18.08 28.73 -1.98
C SER A 382 -18.08 28.76 -0.45
N ILE A 383 -19.25 28.60 0.17
CA ILE A 383 -19.37 28.43 1.62
C ILE A 383 -18.67 27.14 2.06
N VAL A 384 -18.93 26.03 1.37
CA VAL A 384 -18.31 24.72 1.69
C VAL A 384 -16.78 24.81 1.65
N ASN A 385 -16.22 25.40 0.59
CA ASN A 385 -14.77 25.58 0.44
C ASN A 385 -14.19 26.39 1.61
N ARG A 386 -14.81 27.53 1.93
CA ARG A 386 -14.37 28.43 3.01
C ARG A 386 -14.43 27.73 4.38
N VAL A 387 -15.53 27.04 4.71
CA VAL A 387 -15.67 26.39 6.03
C VAL A 387 -14.70 25.24 6.21
N CYS A 388 -14.46 24.45 5.16
CA CYS A 388 -13.47 23.38 5.20
C CYS A 388 -12.04 23.94 5.29
N GLY A 389 -11.74 25.02 4.54
CA GLY A 389 -10.45 25.71 4.55
C GLY A 389 -10.03 26.18 5.95
N MET A 390 -10.96 26.74 6.72
CA MET A 390 -10.71 27.26 8.08
C MET A 390 -10.31 26.20 9.11
N VAL A 391 -10.56 24.91 8.86
CA VAL A 391 -10.37 23.84 9.86
C VAL A 391 -9.64 22.61 9.34
N LYS A 392 -9.20 22.59 8.08
CA LYS A 392 -8.49 21.43 7.47
C LYS A 392 -7.21 21.06 8.20
N ASP A 393 -6.60 22.03 8.89
CA ASP A 393 -5.41 21.87 9.73
C ASP A 393 -5.69 21.15 11.07
N ARG A 394 -6.96 20.89 11.40
CA ARG A 394 -7.39 20.22 12.65
C ARG A 394 -7.72 18.74 12.48
N VAL A 395 -7.70 18.24 11.25
CA VAL A 395 -8.20 16.90 10.91
C VAL A 395 -7.19 16.13 10.07
N VAL A 396 -7.25 14.81 10.15
CA VAL A 396 -6.44 13.89 9.35
C VAL A 396 -7.19 13.47 8.09
N PHE A 397 -8.51 13.28 8.20
CA PHE A 397 -9.36 12.79 7.11
C PHE A 397 -10.48 13.78 6.76
N VAL A 398 -10.93 13.75 5.51
CA VAL A 398 -12.04 14.58 5.02
C VAL A 398 -13.33 14.30 5.81
N SER A 399 -13.57 13.05 6.21
CA SER A 399 -14.73 12.66 7.01
C SER A 399 -14.78 13.35 8.39
N GLU A 400 -13.62 13.63 8.98
CA GLU A 400 -13.52 14.28 10.29
C GLU A 400 -13.88 15.77 10.24
N LEU A 401 -13.90 16.38 9.06
CA LEU A 401 -14.33 17.78 8.89
C LEU A 401 -15.75 17.97 9.41
N TRP A 402 -16.64 16.97 9.26
CA TRP A 402 -18.02 17.06 9.72
C TRP A 402 -18.11 17.52 11.18
N GLU A 403 -17.34 16.89 12.07
CA GLU A 403 -17.35 17.23 13.49
C GLU A 403 -16.76 18.62 13.78
N GLN A 404 -16.03 19.20 12.84
CA GLN A 404 -15.47 20.55 12.92
C GLN A 404 -16.37 21.63 12.33
N VAL A 405 -17.28 21.28 11.40
CA VAL A 405 -18.06 22.27 10.63
C VAL A 405 -19.57 22.02 10.60
N ASN A 406 -20.10 20.95 11.22
CA ASN A 406 -21.52 20.60 11.15
C ASN A 406 -22.46 21.77 11.48
N TYR A 407 -22.09 22.61 12.45
CA TYR A 407 -22.87 23.77 12.86
C TYR A 407 -23.04 24.84 11.76
N PHE A 408 -22.26 24.82 10.68
CA PHE A 408 -22.51 25.70 9.52
C PHE A 408 -23.69 25.22 8.67
N PHE A 409 -24.04 23.94 8.75
CA PHE A 409 -25.10 23.33 7.94
C PHE A 409 -26.36 23.03 8.76
N GLU A 410 -26.19 22.76 10.06
CA GLU A 410 -27.27 22.39 10.97
C GLU A 410 -27.16 23.23 12.25
N ALA A 411 -28.24 23.91 12.64
CA ALA A 411 -28.27 24.63 13.90
C ALA A 411 -28.15 23.66 15.09
N PRO A 412 -27.40 24.01 16.15
CA PRO A 412 -27.32 23.16 17.33
C PRO A 412 -28.69 23.08 18.03
N VAL A 413 -29.17 21.85 18.21
CA VAL A 413 -30.41 21.56 18.97
C VAL A 413 -30.12 21.18 20.43
N GLU A 414 -28.87 20.83 20.73
CA GLU A 414 -28.41 20.49 22.06
C GLU A 414 -27.13 21.25 22.39
N PHE A 415 -26.89 21.46 23.69
CA PHE A 415 -25.73 22.18 24.20
C PHE A 415 -24.91 21.27 25.13
N ASP A 416 -23.60 21.23 24.93
CA ASP A 416 -22.68 20.44 25.77
C ASP A 416 -22.84 20.83 27.25
N ALA A 417 -23.33 19.89 28.06
CA ALA A 417 -23.64 20.12 29.47
C ALA A 417 -22.44 20.62 30.27
N LYS A 418 -21.21 20.19 29.92
CA LYS A 418 -19.99 20.65 30.59
C LYS A 418 -19.70 22.12 30.25
N THR A 419 -19.84 22.50 28.98
CA THR A 419 -19.69 23.89 28.54
C THR A 419 -20.79 24.78 29.10
N VAL A 420 -22.05 24.33 29.14
CA VAL A 420 -23.18 25.03 29.79
C VAL A 420 -22.84 25.32 31.25
N LYS A 421 -22.50 24.28 32.03
CA LYS A 421 -22.18 24.43 33.47
C LYS A 421 -21.03 25.40 33.73
N LYS A 422 -20.04 25.45 32.84
CA LYS A 422 -18.87 26.33 32.97
C LYS A 422 -19.16 27.76 32.50
N GLY A 423 -19.92 27.91 31.42
CA GLY A 423 -20.05 29.15 30.66
C GLY A 423 -21.36 29.92 30.85
N TRP A 424 -22.46 29.26 31.20
CA TRP A 424 -23.78 29.88 31.38
C TRP A 424 -24.10 30.07 32.86
N LYS A 425 -24.03 31.31 33.35
CA LYS A 425 -24.22 31.75 34.73
C LYS A 425 -25.43 32.67 34.86
N GLU A 426 -25.85 32.99 36.08
CA GLU A 426 -27.09 33.78 36.34
C GLU A 426 -27.15 35.10 35.56
N ASP A 427 -26.01 35.76 35.35
CA ASP A 427 -25.88 37.01 34.58
C ASP A 427 -25.80 36.80 33.05
N THR A 428 -25.61 35.57 32.58
CA THR A 428 -25.32 35.28 31.17
C THR A 428 -26.50 35.58 30.25
N SER A 429 -27.72 35.22 30.63
CA SER A 429 -28.89 35.47 29.78
C SER A 429 -29.10 36.97 29.51
N ALA A 430 -28.83 37.82 30.51
CA ALA A 430 -28.89 39.28 30.32
C ALA A 430 -27.81 39.76 29.33
N LEU A 431 -26.57 39.29 29.46
CA LEU A 431 -25.48 39.63 28.53
C LEU A 431 -25.75 39.15 27.10
N VAL A 432 -26.34 37.97 26.94
CA VAL A 432 -26.71 37.42 25.62
C VAL A 432 -27.84 38.23 24.97
N ILE A 433 -28.82 38.71 25.75
CA ILE A 433 -29.87 39.61 25.25
C ILE A 433 -29.26 40.93 24.77
N GLU A 434 -28.31 41.50 25.51
CA GLU A 434 -27.62 42.73 25.08
C GLU A 434 -26.78 42.52 23.82
N LEU A 435 -25.98 41.44 23.77
CA LEU A 435 -25.21 41.06 22.59
C LEU A 435 -26.12 40.93 21.37
N LYS A 436 -27.28 40.30 21.52
CA LYS A 436 -28.28 40.18 20.46
C LYS A 436 -28.71 41.56 19.94
N GLY A 437 -29.01 42.50 20.83
CA GLY A 437 -29.39 43.86 20.44
C GLY A 437 -28.30 44.61 19.67
N ILE A 438 -27.04 44.40 20.02
CA ILE A 438 -25.90 44.97 19.28
C ILE A 438 -25.83 44.38 17.87
N LEU A 439 -25.85 43.05 17.76
CA LEU A 439 -25.79 42.36 16.48
C LEU A 439 -26.98 42.70 15.58
N GLU A 440 -28.18 42.88 16.15
CA GLU A 440 -29.38 43.35 15.45
C GLU A 440 -29.22 44.77 14.86
N GLY A 441 -28.39 45.62 15.46
CA GLY A 441 -28.10 46.98 14.96
C GLY A 441 -27.05 47.06 13.85
N ILE A 442 -26.27 46.01 13.63
CA ILE A 442 -25.14 46.03 12.67
C ILE A 442 -25.62 45.76 11.24
N GLU A 443 -25.38 46.69 10.31
CA GLU A 443 -25.67 46.48 8.88
C GLU A 443 -24.58 45.68 8.16
N ASP A 444 -23.31 46.10 8.28
CA ASP A 444 -22.17 45.34 7.77
C ASP A 444 -21.85 44.16 8.70
N PHE A 445 -22.34 42.97 8.34
CA PHE A 445 -22.15 41.76 9.15
C PHE A 445 -20.84 41.01 8.88
N SER A 446 -19.81 41.71 8.36
CA SER A 446 -18.47 41.17 8.22
C SER A 446 -17.84 40.79 9.57
N SER A 447 -16.95 39.79 9.57
CA SER A 447 -16.25 39.33 10.76
C SER A 447 -15.50 40.45 11.46
N ALA A 448 -14.77 41.29 10.69
CA ALA A 448 -14.02 42.41 11.23
C ALA A 448 -14.92 43.45 11.94
N ASN A 449 -16.01 43.88 11.29
CA ASN A 449 -16.89 44.89 11.86
C ASN A 449 -17.68 44.34 13.06
N THR A 450 -18.21 43.13 12.98
CA THR A 450 -18.91 42.50 14.10
C THR A 450 -17.99 42.26 15.30
N GLU A 451 -16.73 41.90 15.06
CA GLU A 451 -15.72 41.75 16.10
C GLU A 451 -15.41 43.08 16.79
N GLU A 452 -15.20 44.15 16.02
CA GLU A 452 -14.92 45.49 16.53
C GLU A 452 -16.07 45.98 17.42
N GLN A 453 -17.30 45.99 16.91
CA GLN A 453 -18.48 46.46 17.64
C GLN A 453 -18.73 45.69 18.95
N VAL A 454 -18.57 44.35 18.91
CA VAL A 454 -18.72 43.53 20.12
C VAL A 454 -17.60 43.79 21.11
N LYS A 455 -16.35 43.95 20.67
CA LYS A 455 -15.21 44.28 21.54
C LYS A 455 -15.35 45.67 22.18
N GLU A 456 -15.80 46.66 21.43
CA GLU A 456 -16.05 48.02 21.93
C GLU A 456 -17.11 47.99 23.03
N TRP A 457 -18.22 47.30 22.82
CA TRP A 457 -19.25 47.14 23.85
C TRP A 457 -18.74 46.42 25.10
N ILE A 458 -18.03 45.29 24.93
CA ILE A 458 -17.43 44.55 26.05
C ILE A 458 -16.53 45.46 26.87
N THR A 459 -15.69 46.27 26.20
CA THR A 459 -14.74 47.19 26.83
C THR A 459 -15.47 48.33 27.54
N ALA A 460 -16.44 48.95 26.90
CA ALA A 460 -17.22 50.06 27.46
C ALA A 460 -18.01 49.67 28.72
N LYS A 461 -18.43 48.40 28.83
CA LYS A 461 -19.10 47.87 30.01
C LYS A 461 -18.18 47.19 31.03
N GLU A 462 -16.87 47.20 30.79
CA GLU A 462 -15.86 46.52 31.64
C GLU A 462 -16.18 45.03 31.87
N ILE A 463 -16.78 44.37 30.88
CA ILE A 463 -17.14 42.96 30.96
C ILE A 463 -15.91 42.11 30.62
N GLY A 464 -15.67 41.04 31.37
CA GLY A 464 -14.65 40.08 31.00
C GLY A 464 -14.99 39.40 29.67
N PHE A 465 -14.10 39.48 28.67
CA PHE A 465 -14.33 38.97 27.30
C PHE A 465 -14.87 37.52 27.27
N GLY A 466 -14.32 36.63 28.10
CA GLY A 466 -14.76 35.24 28.20
C GLY A 466 -16.19 35.04 28.75
N LYS A 467 -16.76 36.03 29.46
CA LYS A 467 -18.17 35.99 29.91
C LYS A 467 -19.15 36.15 28.75
N VAL A 468 -18.76 36.81 27.66
CA VAL A 468 -19.59 36.99 26.47
C VAL A 468 -19.28 35.92 25.43
N MET A 469 -18.00 35.74 25.12
CA MET A 469 -17.61 34.91 23.99
C MET A 469 -17.87 33.41 24.20
N ASN A 470 -17.81 32.91 25.43
CA ASN A 470 -18.10 31.50 25.71
C ASN A 470 -19.60 31.18 25.52
N PRO A 471 -20.55 31.94 26.12
CA PRO A 471 -21.98 31.81 25.81
C PRO A 471 -22.31 32.03 24.34
N PHE A 472 -21.68 33.02 23.69
CA PHE A 472 -21.92 33.29 22.28
C PHE A 472 -21.53 32.10 21.40
N ARG A 473 -20.32 31.55 21.63
CA ARG A 473 -19.87 30.34 20.94
C ARG A 473 -20.77 29.15 21.22
N LEU A 474 -21.16 28.96 22.48
CA LEU A 474 -22.07 27.88 22.86
C LEU A 474 -23.40 27.99 22.11
N ALA A 475 -23.98 29.18 21.98
CA ALA A 475 -25.21 29.42 21.23
C ALA A 475 -25.05 29.09 19.74
N MET A 476 -23.92 29.44 19.11
CA MET A 476 -23.72 29.21 17.68
C MET A 476 -23.32 27.77 17.35
N VAL A 477 -22.52 27.13 18.19
CA VAL A 477 -21.84 25.86 17.88
C VAL A 477 -22.42 24.67 18.67
N GLY A 478 -23.13 24.92 19.76
CA GLY A 478 -23.56 23.87 20.71
C GLY A 478 -22.46 23.41 21.67
N ALA A 479 -21.20 23.81 21.45
CA ALA A 479 -20.06 23.42 22.29
C ALA A 479 -18.93 24.46 22.23
N GLY A 480 -17.96 24.36 23.16
CA GLY A 480 -16.78 25.22 23.21
C GLY A 480 -15.70 24.91 22.16
N LYS A 481 -16.08 24.71 20.88
CA LYS A 481 -15.19 24.37 19.75
C LYS A 481 -15.39 25.31 18.55
N GLY A 482 -14.65 25.07 17.46
CA GLY A 482 -14.76 25.80 16.19
C GLY A 482 -13.65 26.82 15.92
N PRO A 483 -13.64 27.46 14.74
CA PRO A 483 -12.67 28.49 14.36
C PRO A 483 -13.00 29.84 15.03
N HIS A 484 -12.47 30.92 14.49
CA HIS A 484 -12.73 32.28 14.96
C HIS A 484 -14.23 32.58 15.01
N MET A 485 -14.70 33.21 16.10
CA MET A 485 -16.13 33.33 16.39
C MET A 485 -16.86 34.22 15.39
N PHE A 486 -16.22 35.32 14.99
CA PHE A 486 -16.85 36.29 14.10
C PHE A 486 -16.88 35.81 12.64
N ASP A 487 -15.93 34.96 12.25
CA ASP A 487 -15.98 34.26 10.96
C ASP A 487 -17.17 33.30 10.90
N ILE A 488 -17.51 32.66 12.03
CA ILE A 488 -18.68 31.77 12.11
C ILE A 488 -19.96 32.55 11.80
N ILE A 489 -20.18 33.68 12.48
CA ILE A 489 -21.43 34.44 12.34
C ILE A 489 -21.52 35.20 11.02
N GLU A 490 -20.39 35.60 10.42
CA GLU A 490 -20.35 36.16 9.08
C GLU A 490 -20.90 35.14 8.07
N ILE A 491 -20.45 33.88 8.15
CA ILE A 491 -20.86 32.81 7.24
C ILE A 491 -22.30 32.36 7.51
N LEU A 492 -22.70 32.22 8.77
CA LEU A 492 -24.10 31.92 9.13
C LEU A 492 -25.04 33.06 8.70
N GLY A 493 -24.53 34.29 8.71
CA GLY A 493 -25.28 35.50 8.50
C GLY A 493 -26.09 35.93 9.72
N LYS A 494 -26.51 37.19 9.69
CA LYS A 494 -27.23 37.86 10.79
C LYS A 494 -28.49 37.12 11.22
N LYS A 495 -29.34 36.74 10.27
CA LYS A 495 -30.65 36.11 10.57
C LYS A 495 -30.49 34.81 11.37
N GLU A 496 -29.59 33.93 10.93
CA GLU A 496 -29.33 32.65 11.59
C GLU A 496 -28.67 32.85 12.96
N THR A 497 -27.72 33.80 13.04
CA THR A 497 -27.05 34.16 14.30
C THR A 497 -28.07 34.60 15.37
N ILE A 498 -28.98 35.51 15.03
CA ILE A 498 -30.01 35.96 15.97
C ILE A 498 -30.97 34.83 16.34
N ALA A 499 -31.35 33.97 15.39
CA ALA A 499 -32.21 32.82 15.66
C ALA A 499 -31.58 31.86 16.67
N ARG A 500 -30.29 31.54 16.52
CA ARG A 500 -29.55 30.68 17.46
C ARG A 500 -29.38 31.30 18.84
N LEU A 501 -29.18 32.61 18.94
CA LEU A 501 -29.15 33.31 20.23
C LEU A 501 -30.51 33.20 20.96
N ASN A 502 -31.62 33.39 20.24
CA ASN A 502 -32.96 33.23 20.83
C ASN A 502 -33.18 31.77 21.30
N TYR A 503 -32.83 30.79 20.47
CA TYR A 503 -32.96 29.38 20.83
C TYR A 503 -32.14 29.00 22.08
N ALA A 504 -30.91 29.51 22.18
CA ALA A 504 -30.08 29.30 23.37
C ALA A 504 -30.68 29.93 24.63
N LEU A 505 -31.24 31.16 24.54
CA LEU A 505 -31.92 31.84 25.64
C LEU A 505 -33.17 31.09 26.12
N GLU A 506 -33.91 30.45 25.20
CA GLU A 506 -35.12 29.67 25.52
C GLU A 506 -34.80 28.31 26.15
N THR A 507 -33.73 27.67 25.66
CA THR A 507 -33.41 26.26 25.96
C THR A 507 -32.47 26.12 27.15
N ILE A 508 -31.46 26.98 27.29
CA ILE A 508 -30.47 26.89 28.35
C ILE A 508 -31.03 27.54 29.62
N LYS A 509 -31.50 26.70 30.55
CA LYS A 509 -31.97 27.11 31.88
C LYS A 509 -30.93 26.75 32.93
N ILE A 510 -30.78 27.63 33.93
CA ILE A 510 -29.87 27.46 35.07
C ILE A 510 -30.61 26.77 36.21
#